data_AF-A0A3D0N321-F1
#
_entry.id   AF-A0A3D0N321-F1
#
_cell.length_a   1.000
_cell.length_b   1.000
_cell.length_c   1.000
_cell.angle_alpha   90.00
_cell.angle_beta   90.00
_cell.angle_gamma   90.00
#
_symmetry.space_group_name_H-M   'P 1'
#
loop_
_entity.id
_entity.type
_entity.pdbx_description
1 polymer ?
#
loop_
_entity_poly.entity_id
_entity_poly.type
_entity_poly.pdbx_seq_one_letter_code
_entity_poly.pdbx_strand_id
1 'polypeptide(L)'
;MQQAARANQPAQVAMVLRESEINEMIVDAGGSGVRDLKIYFGDGSIAGTGNVQYRGSTIPLTVRGRPAVSDGRVVVEVDEVLLGRLHAPAAIQQQVRQELERGIQQLIGDRNVRVERVEVRPDVMTVTGWVGGR
;
A
#
# COMPACT_ATOMS: atom_id res chain seq x y z
N MET A 1 20.20 -12.28 38.85
CA MET A 1 19.06 -12.63 37.97
C MET A 1 18.33 -11.36 37.53
N GLN A 2 18.81 -10.63 36.53
CA GLN A 2 18.13 -9.42 36.01
C GLN A 2 18.52 -9.19 34.53
N GLN A 3 18.04 -10.04 33.61
CA GLN A 3 18.18 -9.80 32.16
C GLN A 3 16.90 -10.08 31.35
N ALA A 4 15.78 -10.45 31.99
CA ALA A 4 14.54 -10.80 31.28
C ALA A 4 13.53 -9.63 31.11
N ALA A 5 13.75 -8.47 31.71
CA ALA A 5 12.74 -7.39 31.77
C ALA A 5 12.72 -6.42 30.57
N ARG A 6 13.66 -6.53 29.61
CA ARG A 6 13.76 -5.60 28.47
C ARG A 6 13.01 -6.05 27.21
N ALA A 7 12.47 -7.27 27.16
CA ALA A 7 11.88 -7.84 25.96
C ALA A 7 10.42 -7.43 25.68
N ASN A 8 9.75 -6.72 26.60
CA ASN A 8 8.30 -6.42 26.54
C ASN A 8 7.96 -4.92 26.56
N GLN A 9 8.89 -4.03 26.21
CA GLN A 9 8.58 -2.60 26.12
C GLN A 9 8.19 -2.25 24.68
N PRO A 10 7.08 -1.51 24.46
CA PRO A 10 6.75 -0.99 23.15
C PRO A 10 7.93 -0.20 22.58
N ALA A 11 8.35 -0.55 21.37
CA ALA A 11 9.45 0.12 20.69
C ALA A 11 8.91 0.85 19.46
N GLN A 12 9.28 2.12 19.30
CA GLN A 12 8.95 2.87 18.10
C GLN A 12 9.82 2.36 16.94
N VAL A 13 9.20 2.17 15.79
CA VAL A 13 9.86 1.76 14.56
C VAL A 13 9.51 2.73 13.44
N ALA A 14 10.49 2.98 12.56
CA ALA A 14 10.30 3.68 11.31
C ALA A 14 10.75 2.75 10.18
N MET A 15 9.85 2.52 9.22
CA MET A 15 10.08 1.63 8.09
C MET A 15 9.99 2.45 6.81
N VAL A 16 10.97 2.26 5.94
CA VAL A 16 11.01 2.91 4.64
C VAL A 16 10.65 1.87 3.61
N LEU A 17 9.53 2.10 2.91
CA LEU A 17 9.06 1.29 1.80
C LEU A 17 9.43 2.03 0.51
N ARG A 18 10.16 1.36 -0.37
CA ARG A 18 10.54 1.89 -1.67
C ARG A 18 9.52 1.51 -2.73
N GLU A 19 9.37 2.36 -3.76
CA GLU A 19 8.54 2.03 -4.92
C GLU A 19 8.92 0.67 -5.54
N SER A 20 10.22 0.39 -5.66
CA SER A 20 10.71 -0.87 -6.24
C SER A 20 10.23 -2.10 -5.44
N GLU A 21 10.28 -2.02 -4.11
CA GLU A 21 9.85 -3.11 -3.22
C GLU A 21 8.34 -3.36 -3.35
N ILE A 22 7.53 -2.30 -3.50
CA ILE A 22 6.09 -2.42 -3.74
C ILE A 22 5.79 -3.02 -5.11
N ASN A 23 6.51 -2.57 -6.13
CA ASN A 23 6.34 -3.04 -7.49
C ASN A 23 6.69 -4.52 -7.65
N GLU A 24 7.70 -5.00 -6.94
CA GLU A 24 8.04 -6.43 -6.87
C GLU A 24 6.90 -7.24 -6.22
N MET A 25 6.35 -6.77 -5.10
CA MET A 25 5.29 -7.47 -4.37
C MET A 25 3.95 -7.50 -5.11
N ILE A 26 3.59 -6.43 -5.81
CA ILE A 26 2.33 -6.34 -6.56
C ILE A 26 2.33 -7.27 -7.77
N VAL A 27 3.49 -7.48 -8.41
CA VAL A 27 3.63 -8.44 -9.52
C VAL A 27 3.30 -9.86 -9.08
N ASP A 28 3.72 -10.24 -7.87
CA ASP A 28 3.48 -11.58 -7.31
C ASP A 28 2.05 -11.80 -6.79
N ALA A 29 1.29 -10.71 -6.56
CA ALA A 29 -0.06 -10.79 -5.98
C ALA A 29 -1.12 -11.35 -6.92
N GLY A 30 -0.84 -11.46 -8.24
CA GLY A 30 -1.38 -12.38 -9.27
C GLY A 30 -2.90 -12.65 -9.42
N GLY A 31 -3.75 -12.18 -8.51
CA GLY A 31 -5.13 -12.65 -8.34
C GLY A 31 -6.20 -11.69 -8.83
N SER A 32 -5.82 -10.47 -9.22
CA SER A 32 -6.75 -9.48 -9.74
C SER A 32 -6.64 -9.40 -11.25
N GLY A 33 -7.72 -9.07 -11.96
CA GLY A 33 -7.69 -8.86 -13.41
C GLY A 33 -6.78 -7.71 -13.85
N VAL A 34 -6.08 -7.07 -12.92
CA VAL A 34 -5.07 -6.02 -13.08
C VAL A 34 -3.70 -6.66 -13.28
N ARG A 35 -3.01 -6.28 -14.34
CA ARG A 35 -1.68 -6.75 -14.74
C ARG A 35 -0.74 -5.57 -14.88
N ASP A 36 0.55 -5.84 -14.72
CA ASP A 36 1.63 -4.87 -14.92
C ASP A 36 1.46 -3.58 -14.11
N LEU A 37 0.82 -3.68 -12.93
CA LEU A 37 0.60 -2.53 -12.06
C LEU A 37 1.94 -2.02 -11.54
N LYS A 38 2.28 -0.80 -11.90
CA LYS A 38 3.41 -0.04 -11.39
C LYS A 38 2.91 1.10 -10.54
N ILE A 39 3.53 1.26 -9.38
CA ILE A 39 3.25 2.25 -8.36
C ILE A 39 4.41 3.23 -8.28
N TYR A 40 4.02 4.48 -8.08
CA TYR A 40 4.87 5.65 -7.95
C TYR A 40 4.43 6.45 -6.73
N PHE A 41 5.41 7.02 -6.05
CA PHE A 41 5.26 7.86 -4.89
C PHE A 41 5.58 9.29 -5.27
N GLY A 42 4.61 10.17 -5.02
CA GLY A 42 4.74 11.61 -5.14
C GLY A 42 4.63 12.26 -3.76
N ASP A 43 4.79 13.58 -3.71
CA ASP A 43 4.66 14.32 -2.46
C ASP A 43 3.26 14.15 -1.86
N GLY A 44 3.16 13.35 -0.80
CA GLY A 44 1.91 12.99 -0.12
C GLY A 44 0.95 12.07 -0.89
N SER A 45 1.32 11.52 -2.06
CA SER A 45 0.40 10.76 -2.91
C SER A 45 1.01 9.51 -3.53
N ILE A 46 0.13 8.58 -3.90
CA ILE A 46 0.45 7.36 -4.64
C ILE A 46 -0.23 7.47 -5.99
N ALA A 47 0.54 7.24 -7.05
CA ALA A 47 0.01 7.06 -8.40
C ALA A 47 0.34 5.64 -8.88
N GLY A 48 -0.46 5.12 -9.79
CA GLY A 48 -0.16 3.84 -10.41
C GLY A 48 -0.72 3.72 -11.81
N THR A 49 -0.04 2.93 -12.63
CA THR A 49 -0.49 2.59 -13.98
C THR A 49 -0.39 1.09 -14.19
N GLY A 50 -1.31 0.53 -14.97
CA GLY A 50 -1.31 -0.89 -15.29
C GLY A 50 -2.31 -1.19 -16.39
N ASN A 51 -2.72 -2.45 -16.48
CA ASN A 51 -3.69 -2.92 -17.46
C ASN A 51 -4.76 -3.74 -16.75
N VAL A 52 -6.02 -3.65 -17.16
CA VAL A 52 -7.07 -4.57 -16.67
C VAL A 52 -7.73 -5.31 -17.82
N GLN A 53 -8.06 -6.58 -17.61
CA GLN A 53 -8.95 -7.29 -18.53
C GLN A 53 -10.41 -6.94 -18.20
N TYR A 54 -11.09 -6.21 -19.08
CA TYR A 54 -12.48 -5.80 -18.90
C TYR A 54 -13.29 -6.06 -20.17
N ARG A 55 -14.37 -6.84 -20.05
CA ARG A 55 -15.28 -7.19 -21.17
C ARG A 55 -14.56 -7.71 -22.43
N GLY A 56 -13.54 -8.55 -22.25
CA GLY A 56 -12.78 -9.14 -23.36
C GLY A 56 -11.72 -8.22 -23.98
N SER A 57 -11.51 -7.02 -23.45
CA SER A 57 -10.46 -6.10 -23.87
C SER A 57 -9.48 -5.80 -22.76
N THR A 58 -8.23 -5.50 -23.12
CA THR A 58 -7.23 -4.97 -22.20
C THR A 58 -7.31 -3.45 -22.21
N ILE A 59 -7.61 -2.86 -21.05
CA ILE A 59 -7.80 -1.41 -20.92
C ILE A 59 -6.71 -0.86 -19.98
N PRO A 60 -6.02 0.23 -20.34
CA PRO A 60 -5.09 0.89 -19.45
C PRO A 60 -5.78 1.33 -18.16
N LEU A 61 -5.15 1.05 -17.02
CA LEU A 61 -5.57 1.47 -15.70
C LEU A 61 -4.70 2.63 -15.24
N THR A 62 -5.30 3.66 -14.65
CA THR A 62 -4.60 4.67 -13.87
C THR A 62 -5.25 4.77 -12.51
N VAL A 63 -4.44 4.83 -11.45
CA VAL A 63 -4.92 5.02 -10.07
C VAL A 63 -4.19 6.19 -9.45
N ARG A 64 -4.91 6.96 -8.63
CA ARG A 64 -4.36 7.96 -7.74
C ARG A 64 -5.01 7.84 -6.37
N GLY A 65 -4.22 7.96 -5.33
CA GLY A 65 -4.71 7.96 -3.97
C GLY A 65 -3.68 8.49 -2.99
N ARG A 66 -4.05 8.47 -1.72
CA ARG A 66 -3.23 8.94 -0.62
C ARG A 66 -3.27 7.91 0.50
N PRO A 67 -2.12 7.49 1.04
CA PRO A 67 -2.13 6.60 2.18
C PRO A 67 -2.55 7.39 3.41
N ALA A 68 -3.34 6.74 4.25
CA ALA A 68 -3.79 7.26 5.52
C ALA A 68 -3.59 6.20 6.61
N VAL A 69 -3.72 6.63 7.86
CA VAL A 69 -3.70 5.71 9.00
C VAL A 69 -5.13 5.54 9.51
N SER A 70 -5.62 4.31 9.53
CA SER A 70 -6.90 3.94 10.15
C SER A 70 -6.70 2.73 11.03
N ASP A 71 -7.20 2.80 12.27
CA ASP A 71 -7.19 1.69 13.23
C ASP A 71 -5.80 1.05 13.42
N GLY A 72 -4.76 1.87 13.42
CA GLY A 72 -3.38 1.42 13.59
C GLY A 72 -2.78 0.72 12.36
N ARG A 73 -3.39 0.88 11.18
CA ARG A 73 -2.94 0.29 9.91
C ARG A 73 -2.85 1.35 8.82
N VAL A 74 -2.03 1.07 7.80
CA VAL A 74 -2.05 1.86 6.57
C VAL A 74 -3.25 1.42 5.74
N VAL A 75 -4.07 2.40 5.35
CA VAL A 75 -5.16 2.27 4.37
C VAL A 75 -4.89 3.21 3.21
N VAL A 76 -5.55 3.00 2.07
CA VAL A 76 -5.40 3.89 0.91
C VAL A 76 -6.74 4.56 0.61
N GLU A 77 -6.76 5.89 0.73
CA GLU A 77 -7.84 6.72 0.21
C GLU A 77 -7.64 6.87 -1.30
N VAL A 78 -8.44 6.12 -2.05
CA VAL A 78 -8.39 6.17 -3.51
C VAL A 78 -9.19 7.38 -3.99
N ASP A 79 -8.48 8.38 -4.52
CA ASP A 79 -9.07 9.60 -5.06
C ASP A 79 -9.68 9.31 -6.46
N GLU A 80 -8.99 8.52 -7.28
CA GLU A 80 -9.38 8.25 -8.65
C GLU A 80 -8.87 6.89 -9.15
N VAL A 81 -9.72 6.19 -9.90
CA VAL A 81 -9.31 5.06 -10.74
C VAL A 81 -9.93 5.23 -12.13
N LEU A 82 -9.11 5.21 -13.16
CA LEU A 82 -9.51 5.35 -14.55
C LEU A 82 -9.22 4.09 -15.35
N LEU A 83 -10.17 3.73 -16.20
CA LEU A 83 -10.02 2.77 -17.30
C LEU A 83 -9.97 3.54 -18.61
N GLY A 84 -8.76 3.70 -19.15
CA GLY A 84 -8.48 4.63 -20.24
C GLY A 84 -8.71 6.07 -19.80
N ARG A 85 -9.90 6.60 -20.08
CA ARG A 85 -10.30 7.98 -19.74
C ARG A 85 -11.59 8.05 -18.90
N LEU A 86 -12.14 6.91 -18.51
CA LEU A 86 -13.41 6.82 -17.80
C LEU A 86 -13.18 6.32 -16.38
N HIS A 87 -13.96 6.79 -15.42
CA HIS A 87 -13.93 6.23 -14.07
C HIS A 87 -14.22 4.73 -14.09
N ALA A 88 -13.37 3.97 -13.40
CA ALA A 88 -13.55 2.54 -13.26
C ALA A 88 -14.85 2.23 -12.51
N PRO A 89 -15.55 1.14 -12.83
CA PRO A 89 -16.66 0.64 -12.02
C PRO A 89 -16.22 0.42 -10.56
N ALA A 90 -17.15 0.60 -9.61
CA ALA A 90 -16.86 0.49 -8.17
C ALA A 90 -16.17 -0.83 -7.77
N ALA A 91 -16.52 -1.94 -8.42
CA ALA A 91 -15.86 -3.24 -8.19
C ALA A 91 -14.35 -3.21 -8.52
N ILE A 92 -13.95 -2.53 -9.60
CA ILE A 92 -12.54 -2.38 -9.98
C ILE A 92 -11.84 -1.39 -9.04
N GLN A 93 -12.50 -0.29 -8.66
CA GLN A 93 -11.94 0.64 -7.67
C GLN A 93 -11.64 -0.07 -6.35
N GLN A 94 -12.58 -0.89 -5.88
CA GLN A 94 -12.44 -1.68 -4.67
C GLN A 94 -11.29 -2.69 -4.77
N GLN A 95 -11.18 -3.36 -5.91
CA GLN A 95 -10.12 -4.33 -6.16
C GLN A 95 -8.74 -3.68 -6.15
N VAL A 96 -8.58 -2.56 -6.85
CA VAL A 96 -7.31 -1.80 -6.87
C VAL A 96 -6.93 -1.35 -5.46
N ARG A 97 -7.90 -0.83 -4.68
CA ARG A 97 -7.67 -0.47 -3.27
C ARG A 97 -7.15 -1.65 -2.45
N GLN A 98 -7.80 -2.81 -2.56
CA GLN A 98 -7.41 -4.00 -1.81
C GLN A 98 -6.02 -4.52 -2.17
N GLU A 99 -5.65 -4.48 -3.44
CA GLU A 99 -4.31 -4.91 -3.88
C GLU A 99 -3.22 -3.95 -3.38
N LEU A 100 -3.47 -2.63 -3.44
CA LEU A 100 -2.56 -1.63 -2.88
C LEU A 100 -2.38 -1.82 -1.37
N GLU A 101 -3.49 -1.93 -0.63
CA GLU A 101 -3.45 -2.13 0.83
C GLU A 101 -2.75 -3.43 1.19
N ARG A 102 -3.00 -4.52 0.45
CA ARG A 102 -2.32 -5.81 0.65
C ARG A 102 -0.82 -5.70 0.43
N GLY A 103 -0.37 -5.13 -0.69
CA GLY A 103 1.06 -4.99 -1.00
C GLY A 103 1.79 -4.15 0.06
N ILE A 104 1.19 -3.03 0.47
CA ILE A 104 1.74 -2.19 1.55
C ILE A 104 1.79 -2.97 2.87
N GLN A 105 0.73 -3.67 3.25
CA GLN A 105 0.67 -4.42 4.51
C GLN A 105 1.67 -5.58 4.54
N GLN A 106 1.89 -6.27 3.42
CA GLN A 106 2.90 -7.32 3.32
C GLN A 106 4.32 -6.79 3.55
N LEU A 107 4.64 -5.60 3.05
CA LEU A 107 5.95 -4.97 3.27
C LEU A 107 6.15 -4.45 4.69
N ILE A 108 5.08 -3.94 5.31
CA ILE A 108 5.07 -3.61 6.75
C ILE A 108 5.32 -4.90 7.57
N GLY A 109 4.82 -6.02 7.08
CA GLY A 109 5.05 -7.37 7.61
C GLY A 109 4.23 -7.69 8.86
N ASP A 110 4.26 -8.95 9.28
CA ASP A 110 3.61 -9.50 10.50
C ASP A 110 4.16 -8.93 11.83
N ARG A 111 4.87 -7.81 11.79
CA ARG A 111 5.61 -7.21 12.91
C ARG A 111 4.72 -6.70 14.04
N ASN A 112 3.41 -6.97 14.02
CA ASN A 112 2.42 -6.43 14.96
C ASN A 112 2.63 -4.92 15.19
N VAL A 113 2.92 -4.19 14.10
CA VAL A 113 3.15 -2.75 14.16
C VAL A 113 1.79 -2.07 14.24
N ARG A 114 1.59 -1.28 15.30
CA ARG A 114 0.51 -0.28 15.33
C ARG A 114 1.02 0.99 14.66
N VAL A 115 0.55 1.25 13.45
CA VAL A 115 0.92 2.41 12.66
C VAL A 115 0.30 3.67 13.26
N GLU A 116 1.08 4.74 13.35
CA GLU A 116 0.62 6.06 13.80
C GLU A 116 0.74 7.12 12.72
N ARG A 117 1.74 6.99 11.86
CA ARG A 117 2.02 7.98 10.82
C ARG A 117 2.46 7.29 9.54
N VAL A 118 1.98 7.84 8.43
CA VAL A 118 2.50 7.56 7.09
C VAL A 118 2.87 8.88 6.44
N GLU A 119 4.02 8.90 5.78
CA GLU A 119 4.52 10.05 5.04
C GLU A 119 5.05 9.59 3.69
N VAL A 120 4.57 10.23 2.62
CA VAL A 120 5.00 9.91 1.25
C VAL A 120 5.85 11.04 0.73
N ARG A 121 7.02 10.68 0.23
CA ARG A 121 7.95 11.53 -0.51
C ARG A 121 8.19 10.88 -1.88
N PRO A 122 8.79 11.61 -2.84
CA PRO A 122 9.27 10.98 -4.06
C PRO A 122 10.07 9.71 -3.76
N ASP A 123 9.77 8.63 -4.48
CA ASP A 123 10.42 7.31 -4.41
C ASP A 123 10.22 6.49 -3.11
N VAL A 124 9.76 7.11 -2.02
CA VAL A 124 9.67 6.45 -0.71
C VAL A 124 8.42 6.79 0.10
N MET A 125 7.90 5.79 0.79
CA MET A 125 6.91 5.95 1.84
C MET A 125 7.52 5.55 3.19
N THR A 126 7.45 6.45 4.17
CA THR A 126 7.88 6.18 5.54
C THR A 126 6.67 5.87 6.41
N VAL A 127 6.69 4.72 7.06
CA VAL A 127 5.66 4.27 8.01
C VAL A 127 6.27 4.27 9.40
N THR A 128 5.69 5.03 10.32
CA THR A 128 6.11 5.08 11.73
C THR A 128 5.02 4.50 12.62
N GLY A 129 5.43 3.71 13.60
CA GLY A 129 4.52 3.06 14.54
C GLY A 129 5.24 2.39 15.70
N TRP A 130 4.53 1.51 16.41
CA TRP A 130 5.03 0.82 17.58
C TRP A 130 4.92 -0.70 17.43
N VAL A 131 5.95 -1.42 17.85
CA VAL A 131 5.93 -2.89 18.00
C VAL A 131 5.85 -3.25 19.49
N GLY A 132 5.13 -4.31 19.84
CA GLY A 132 5.15 -4.88 21.20
C GLY A 132 4.22 -4.23 22.24
N GLY A 133 3.28 -3.37 21.82
CA GLY A 133 2.21 -2.84 22.69
C GLY A 133 0.83 -3.18 22.13
N ARG A 134 0.00 -3.87 22.93
CA ARG A 134 -1.44 -4.00 22.67
C ARG A 134 -2.14 -2.72 23.12
#